data_AF-A0A447UMH2-F1
#
_entry.id   AF-A0A447UMH2-F1
#
_cell.length_a   1.000
_cell.length_b   1.000
_cell.length_c   1.000
_cell.angle_alpha   90.00
_cell.angle_beta   90.00
_cell.angle_gamma   90.00
#
_symmetry.space_group_name_H-M   'P 1'
#
loop_
_entity.id
_entity.type
_entity.pdbx_description
1 polymer ?
#
loop_
_entity_poly.entity_id
_entity_poly.type
_entity_poly.pdbx_seq_one_letter_code
_entity_poly.pdbx_strand_id
1 'polypeptide(L)' 'MQRCGWVSQDPLYIAYHDKEWGIPETDGKKLFEMICLEGQQAGLSWITVLKKRENYRAKLPPL' A
#
# COMPACT_ATOMS: atom_id res chain seq x y z
N MET A 1 -5.11 -17.16 13.38
CA MET A 1 -5.90 -16.34 12.43
C MET A 1 -5.41 -16.68 11.04
N GLN A 2 -6.32 -17.05 10.13
CA GLN A 2 -5.97 -17.32 8.73
C GLN A 2 -6.08 -16.02 7.93
N ARG A 3 -5.03 -15.64 7.21
CA ARG A 3 -5.00 -14.44 6.35
C ARG A 3 -5.39 -14.78 4.92
N CYS A 4 -5.67 -13.76 4.10
CA CYS A 4 -5.90 -13.94 2.68
C CYS A 4 -4.69 -14.61 1.99
N GLY A 5 -4.96 -15.44 0.98
CA GLY A 5 -3.93 -16.25 0.30
C GLY A 5 -2.85 -15.47 -0.46
N TRP A 6 -3.05 -14.17 -0.67
CA TRP A 6 -2.10 -13.28 -1.35
C TRP A 6 -1.08 -12.65 -0.39
N VAL A 7 -1.26 -12.78 0.93
CA VAL A 7 -0.35 -12.20 1.93
C VAL A 7 0.88 -13.09 2.06
N SER A 8 2.07 -12.53 1.83
CA SER A 8 3.33 -13.24 2.04
C SER A 8 3.75 -13.21 3.52
N GLN A 9 4.87 -13.87 3.86
CA GLN A 9 5.42 -13.84 5.21
C GLN A 9 6.25 -12.58 5.52
N ASP A 10 6.32 -11.62 4.59
CA ASP A 10 7.00 -10.35 4.83
C ASP A 10 6.23 -9.56 5.92
N PRO A 11 6.86 -9.20 7.06
CA PRO A 11 6.19 -8.50 8.14
C PRO A 11 5.54 -7.18 7.72
N LEU A 12 6.11 -6.49 6.72
CA LEU A 12 5.53 -5.28 6.16
C LEU A 12 4.20 -5.57 5.46
N TYR A 13 4.15 -6.66 4.69
CA TYR A 13 2.95 -7.03 3.95
C TYR A 13 1.85 -7.53 4.89
N ILE A 14 2.23 -8.27 5.93
CA ILE A 14 1.33 -8.68 7.01
C ILE A 14 0.73 -7.46 7.71
N ALA A 15 1.56 -6.48 8.10
CA ALA A 15 1.09 -5.29 8.80
C ALA A 15 0.14 -4.46 7.91
N TYR A 16 0.47 -4.30 6.63
CA TYR A 16 -0.40 -3.64 5.65
C TYR A 16 -1.75 -4.35 5.51
N HIS A 17 -1.74 -5.69 5.34
CA HIS A 17 -2.99 -6.46 5.26
C HIS A 17 -3.84 -6.29 6.53
N ASP A 18 -3.23 -6.44 7.70
CA ASP A 18 -3.96 -6.50 8.97
C ASP A 18 -4.46 -5.13 9.44
N LYS A 19 -3.80 -4.03 9.03
CA LYS A 19 -4.02 -2.69 9.60
C LYS A 19 -4.39 -1.62 8.59
N GLU A 20 -4.34 -1.91 7.30
CA GLU A 20 -4.59 -0.90 6.24
C GLU A 20 -5.53 -1.43 5.16
N TRP A 21 -5.30 -2.65 4.65
CA TRP A 21 -6.05 -3.18 3.53
C TRP A 21 -7.51 -3.52 3.92
N GLY A 22 -8.46 -2.97 3.16
CA GLY A 22 -9.90 -3.19 3.38
C GLY A 22 -10.48 -2.41 4.56
N ILE A 23 -9.70 -1.58 5.26
CA ILE A 23 -10.21 -0.66 6.28
C ILE A 23 -10.75 0.58 5.57
N PRO A 24 -12.00 1.01 5.84
CA PRO A 24 -12.57 2.22 5.24
C PRO A 24 -11.70 3.46 5.50
N GLU A 25 -11.40 4.21 4.45
CA GLU A 25 -10.68 5.49 4.51
C GLU A 25 -11.52 6.56 3.81
N THR A 26 -11.60 7.74 4.43
CA THR A 26 -12.42 8.87 3.95
C THR A 26 -11.60 10.15 3.78
N ASP A 27 -10.34 10.17 4.23
CA ASP A 27 -9.42 11.28 3.99
C ASP A 27 -9.04 11.34 2.51
N GLY A 28 -9.35 12.47 1.86
CA GLY A 28 -9.13 12.65 0.43
C GLY A 28 -7.65 12.58 0.00
N LYS A 29 -6.71 13.00 0.85
CA LYS A 29 -5.27 12.90 0.55
C LYS A 29 -4.82 11.45 0.59
N LYS A 30 -5.20 10.71 1.63
CA LYS A 30 -4.86 9.29 1.71
C LYS A 30 -5.49 8.47 0.57
N LEU A 31 -6.72 8.80 0.19
CA LEU A 31 -7.36 8.18 -0.98
C LEU A 31 -6.59 8.51 -2.28
N PHE A 32 -6.14 9.75 -2.45
CA PHE A 32 -5.31 10.16 -3.57
C PHE A 32 -3.93 9.46 -3.57
N GLU A 33 -3.27 9.35 -2.42
CA GLU A 33 -2.05 8.57 -2.24
C GLU A 33 -2.25 7.13 -2.72
N MET A 34 -3.32 6.46 -2.25
CA MET A 34 -3.59 5.08 -2.59
C MET A 34 -3.83 4.89 -4.08
N ILE A 35 -4.67 5.70 -4.73
CA ILE A 35 -4.91 5.57 -6.19
C ILE A 35 -3.63 5.80 -7.00
N CYS A 36 -2.76 6.72 -6.56
CA CYS A 36 -1.45 6.91 -7.20
C CYS A 36 -0.55 5.69 -7.04
N LEU A 37 -0.44 5.12 -5.84
CA LEU A 37 0.39 3.94 -5.55
C LEU A 37 -0.10 2.71 -6.32
N GLU A 38 -1.41 2.50 -6.44
CA GLU A 38 -2.00 1.43 -7.26
C GLU A 38 -1.59 1.58 -8.74
N GLY A 39 -1.55 2.80 -9.27
CA GLY A 39 -1.03 3.05 -10.63
C GLY A 39 0.45 2.68 -10.79
N GLN A 40 1.28 2.89 -9.76
CA GLN A 40 2.71 2.51 -9.80
C GLN A 40 2.92 0.99 -9.82
N GLN A 41 1.89 0.19 -9.49
CA GLN A 41 1.97 -1.26 -9.45
C GLN A 41 1.90 -1.92 -10.84
N ALA A 42 1.60 -1.18 -11.92
CA ALA A 42 1.46 -1.75 -13.25
C ALA A 42 2.69 -2.60 -13.67
N GLY A 43 2.47 -3.91 -13.84
CA GLY A 43 3.53 -4.88 -14.19
C GLY A 43 4.45 -5.32 -13.04
N LEU A 44 4.15 -4.91 -11.80
CA LEU A 44 4.93 -5.21 -10.59
C LEU A 44 4.08 -5.91 -9.53
N SER A 45 4.75 -6.46 -8.52
CA SER A 45 4.09 -6.92 -7.30
C SER A 45 3.79 -5.75 -6.35
N TRP A 46 2.68 -5.81 -5.61
CA TRP A 46 2.33 -4.76 -4.64
C TRP A 46 3.40 -4.54 -3.57
N ILE A 47 4.07 -5.61 -3.11
CA ILE A 47 5.15 -5.50 -2.12
C ILE A 47 6.34 -4.65 -2.63
N THR A 48 6.56 -4.59 -3.95
CA THR A 48 7.56 -3.69 -4.56
C THR A 48 7.22 -2.22 -4.32
N VAL A 49 5.95 -1.87 -4.51
CA VAL A 49 5.43 -0.50 -4.30
C VAL A 49 5.41 -0.18 -2.81
N LEU A 50 4.90 -1.08 -1.98
CA LEU A 50 4.78 -0.90 -0.53
C LEU A 50 6.14 -0.64 0.14
N LYS A 51 7.21 -1.34 -0.28
CA LYS A 51 8.58 -1.10 0.19
C LYS A 51 9.15 0.26 -0.23
N LYS A 52 8.61 0.87 -1.29
CA LYS A 52 9.01 2.19 -1.79
C LYS A 52 8.07 3.31 -1.34
N ARG A 53 6.99 3.02 -0.61
CA ARG A 53 5.96 3.99 -0.22
C ARG A 53 6.52 5.25 0.44
N GLU A 54 7.42 5.09 1.41
CA GLU A 54 8.05 6.25 2.08
C GLU A 54 8.89 7.10 1.12
N ASN A 55 9.54 6.47 0.13
CA ASN A 55 10.27 7.21 -0.89
C ASN A 55 9.33 8.00 -1.81
N TYR A 56 8.16 7.44 -2.16
CA TYR A 56 7.15 8.17 -2.91
C TYR A 56 6.63 9.38 -2.14
N ARG A 57 6.29 9.21 -0.85
CA ARG A 57 5.88 10.31 0.05
C ARG A 57 6.93 11.42 0.15
N ALA A 58 8.21 11.05 0.16
CA ALA A 58 9.31 12.02 0.27
C ALA A 58 9.65 12.75 -1.04
N LYS A 59 9.27 12.22 -2.20
CA LYS A 59 9.74 12.71 -3.52
C LYS A 59 8.64 13.24 -4.42
N LEU A 60 7.40 12.85 -4.20
CA LEU A 60 6.27 13.36 -4.97
C LEU A 60 5.67 14.60 -4.29
N PRO A 61 5.01 15.49 -5.06
CA PRO A 61 4.15 16.52 -4.50
C PRO A 61 3.15 15.89 -3.53
N PRO A 62 2.62 16.65 -2.54
CA PRO A 62 1.82 16.07 -1.45
C PRO A 62 0.73 15.15 -2.01
N LEU A 63 0.94 13.86 -1.77
CA LEU A 63 -0.06 12.82 -1.88
C LEU A 63 -1.10 13.02 -0.77
#